data_AF-A0A9E4TWT1-F1
#
_entry.id   AF-A0A9E4TWT1-F1
#
_cell.length_a   1.000
_cell.length_b   1.000
_cell.length_c   1.000
_cell.angle_alpha   90.00
_cell.angle_beta   90.00
_cell.angle_gamma   90.00
#
_symmetry.space_group_name_H-M   'P 1'
#
loop_
_entity.id
_entity.type
_entity.pdbx_description
1 polymer ?
#
loop_
_entity_poly.entity_id
_entity_poly.type
_entity_poly.pdbx_seq_one_letter_code
_entity_poly.pdbx_strand_id
1 'polypeptide(L)'
;MRKSLKTFGLSLFIVLAFLVIGIGFLFGIDNPVPWIMIAVLLALPVIHKKMTSRDFVSWDDDLSVGIQAIDDDHQKLLTLINNLQTAVLYPTGESFERQALSDLVDYTKYHFAREEKLMSENGYPEYEDHKKQHEEMIAKVSRFLDSYEKDRESTIDELNGFLKSWLIDHIAGTDQKYSQFLREKGVR
;
A
#
# COMPACT_ATOMS: atom_id res chain seq x y z
N MET A 1 -7.11 -0.30 -19.40
CA MET A 1 -6.43 -1.08 -20.48
C MET A 1 -5.13 -1.79 -20.08
N ARG A 2 -4.23 -1.19 -19.27
CA ARG A 2 -2.89 -1.76 -18.99
C ARG A 2 -2.89 -2.99 -18.05
N LYS A 3 -3.83 -3.09 -17.10
CA LYS A 3 -4.02 -4.26 -16.21
C LYS A 3 -4.50 -5.50 -16.98
N SER A 4 -5.47 -5.32 -17.89
CA SER A 4 -5.99 -6.37 -18.79
C SER A 4 -4.91 -6.99 -19.68
N LEU A 5 -3.95 -6.21 -20.17
CA LEU A 5 -2.89 -6.72 -21.05
C LEU A 5 -1.88 -7.60 -20.30
N LYS A 6 -1.61 -7.29 -19.01
CA LYS A 6 -0.71 -8.09 -18.16
C LYS A 6 -1.36 -9.41 -17.73
N THR A 7 -2.64 -9.39 -17.34
CA THR A 7 -3.39 -10.61 -17.03
C THR A 7 -3.60 -11.46 -18.27
N PHE A 8 -3.86 -10.86 -19.44
CA PHE A 8 -3.92 -11.55 -20.72
C PHE A 8 -2.59 -12.24 -21.07
N GLY A 9 -1.46 -11.54 -20.91
CA GLY A 9 -0.13 -12.12 -21.17
C GLY A 9 0.20 -13.31 -20.27
N LEU A 10 -0.14 -13.25 -18.97
CA LEU A 10 0.07 -14.36 -18.04
C LEU A 10 -0.85 -15.55 -18.36
N SER A 11 -2.12 -15.31 -18.63
CA SER A 11 -3.07 -16.36 -19.02
C SER A 11 -2.65 -17.04 -20.32
N LEU A 12 -2.20 -16.26 -21.31
CA LEU A 12 -1.67 -16.79 -22.57
C LEU A 12 -0.43 -17.64 -22.35
N PHE A 13 0.51 -17.19 -21.50
CA PHE A 13 1.69 -17.97 -21.14
C PHE A 13 1.32 -19.31 -20.47
N ILE A 14 0.38 -19.30 -19.53
CA ILE A 14 -0.09 -20.52 -18.85
C ILE A 14 -0.72 -21.50 -19.85
N VAL A 15 -1.57 -21.01 -20.76
CA VAL A 15 -2.18 -21.85 -21.80
C VAL A 15 -1.12 -22.45 -22.73
N LEU A 16 -0.16 -21.65 -23.19
CA LEU A 16 0.95 -22.11 -24.02
C LEU A 16 1.83 -23.13 -23.28
N ALA A 17 2.06 -22.94 -21.98
CA ALA A 17 2.83 -23.87 -21.16
C ALA A 17 2.15 -25.25 -21.06
N PHE A 18 0.83 -25.30 -20.88
CA PHE A 18 0.09 -26.56 -20.89
C PHE A 18 0.14 -27.27 -22.25
N LEU A 19 0.08 -26.51 -23.36
CA LEU A 19 0.25 -27.07 -24.71
C LEU A 19 1.65 -27.67 -24.91
N VAL A 20 2.70 -26.98 -24.46
CA VAL A 20 4.08 -27.47 -24.52
C VAL A 20 4.28 -28.74 -23.68
N ILE A 21 3.68 -28.79 -22.48
CA ILE A 21 3.69 -30.00 -21.63
C ILE A 21 3.03 -31.17 -22.35
N GLY A 22 1.82 -30.96 -22.90
CA GLY A 22 1.08 -32.00 -23.62
C GLY A 22 1.83 -32.53 -24.84
N ILE A 23 2.37 -31.62 -25.68
CA ILE A 23 3.17 -31.98 -26.85
C ILE A 23 4.45 -32.71 -26.42
N GLY A 24 5.15 -32.25 -25.39
CA GLY A 24 6.40 -32.85 -24.94
C GLY A 24 6.24 -34.30 -24.49
N PHE A 25 5.13 -34.64 -23.81
CA PHE A 25 4.84 -36.02 -23.41
C PHE A 25 4.49 -36.94 -24.59
N LEU A 26 4.07 -36.42 -25.76
CA LEU A 26 3.92 -37.23 -26.97
C LEU A 26 5.25 -37.79 -27.49
N PHE A 27 6.37 -37.17 -27.09
CA PHE A 27 7.73 -37.61 -27.41
C PHE A 27 8.37 -38.48 -26.31
N GLY A 28 7.57 -38.98 -25.36
CA GLY A 28 8.02 -39.87 -24.29
C GLY A 28 8.13 -39.19 -22.92
N ILE A 29 8.00 -39.99 -21.86
CA ILE A 29 8.01 -39.50 -20.47
C ILE A 29 9.40 -39.04 -19.99
N ASP A 30 10.44 -39.56 -20.62
CA ASP A 30 11.84 -39.20 -20.37
C ASP A 30 12.21 -37.84 -21.00
N ASN A 31 11.30 -37.24 -21.77
CA ASN A 31 11.49 -35.89 -22.29
C ASN A 31 11.56 -34.89 -21.11
N PRO A 32 12.64 -34.12 -20.95
CA PRO A 32 12.78 -33.20 -19.83
C PRO A 32 11.89 -31.96 -19.94
N VAL A 33 11.40 -31.62 -21.14
CA VAL A 33 10.66 -30.37 -21.39
C VAL A 33 9.36 -30.27 -20.57
N PRO A 34 8.47 -31.28 -20.55
CA PRO A 34 7.29 -31.27 -19.68
C PRO A 34 7.62 -31.07 -18.19
N TRP A 35 8.65 -31.77 -17.69
CA TRP A 35 9.05 -31.70 -16.27
C TRP A 35 9.59 -30.32 -15.89
N ILE A 36 10.40 -29.70 -16.76
CA ILE A 36 10.88 -28.32 -16.57
C ILE A 36 9.70 -27.35 -16.56
N MET A 37 8.76 -27.47 -17.49
CA MET A 37 7.59 -26.58 -17.56
C MET A 37 6.67 -26.74 -16.35
N ILE A 38 6.48 -27.96 -15.83
CA ILE A 38 5.75 -28.20 -14.58
C ILE A 38 6.46 -27.52 -13.41
N ALA A 39 7.79 -27.65 -13.29
CA ALA A 39 8.55 -26.98 -12.24
C ALA A 39 8.44 -25.45 -12.32
N VAL A 40 8.45 -24.87 -13.53
CA VAL A 40 8.23 -23.43 -13.76
C VAL A 40 6.83 -23.01 -13.32
N LEU A 41 5.78 -23.75 -13.73
CA LEU A 41 4.40 -23.45 -13.33
C LEU A 41 4.19 -23.56 -11.82
N LEU A 42 4.80 -24.55 -11.16
CA LEU A 42 4.75 -24.71 -9.70
C LEU A 42 5.51 -23.59 -8.96
N ALA A 43 6.55 -23.03 -9.58
CA ALA A 43 7.29 -21.90 -9.03
C ALA A 43 6.58 -20.55 -9.28
N LEU A 44 5.62 -20.46 -10.22
CA LEU A 44 4.94 -19.21 -10.55
C LEU A 44 4.29 -18.51 -9.35
N PRO A 45 3.55 -19.18 -8.43
CA PRO A 45 2.97 -18.51 -7.27
C PRO A 45 4.03 -17.90 -6.35
N VAL A 46 5.18 -18.56 -6.20
CA VAL A 46 6.30 -18.10 -5.36
C VAL A 46 7.03 -16.94 -6.04
N ILE A 47 7.31 -17.05 -7.33
CA ILE A 47 7.98 -16.01 -8.13
C ILE A 47 7.09 -14.77 -8.24
N HIS A 48 5.78 -14.97 -8.45
CA HIS A 48 4.78 -13.91 -8.39
C HIS A 48 4.81 -13.28 -7.01
N LYS A 49 4.56 -14.04 -5.93
CA LYS A 49 4.59 -13.52 -4.55
C LYS A 49 5.87 -12.72 -4.26
N LYS A 50 7.04 -13.18 -4.69
CA LYS A 50 8.33 -12.51 -4.47
C LYS A 50 8.56 -11.26 -5.34
N MET A 51 8.05 -11.23 -6.57
CA MET A 51 8.10 -10.03 -7.43
C MET A 51 7.08 -8.98 -7.02
N THR A 52 5.96 -9.41 -6.44
CA THR A 52 4.89 -8.55 -5.96
C THR A 52 5.10 -8.11 -4.51
N SER A 53 5.96 -8.78 -3.74
CA SER A 53 6.36 -8.41 -2.38
C SER A 53 7.47 -7.36 -2.31
N ARG A 54 7.72 -6.59 -3.38
CA ARG A 54 8.43 -5.33 -3.19
C ARG A 54 7.40 -4.36 -2.64
N ASP A 55 7.53 -4.05 -1.35
CA ASP A 55 6.72 -3.05 -0.70
C ASP A 55 6.70 -1.78 -1.57
N PHE A 56 5.51 -1.25 -1.81
CA PHE A 56 5.35 -0.01 -2.56
C PHE A 56 5.98 1.17 -1.82
N VAL A 57 6.05 1.04 -0.50
CA VAL A 57 6.73 1.92 0.46
C VAL A 57 7.34 1.05 1.57
N SER A 58 8.60 1.26 1.90
CA SER A 58 9.26 0.58 3.02
C SER A 58 9.53 1.57 4.15
N TRP A 59 9.66 1.07 5.38
CA TRP A 59 10.17 1.86 6.49
C TRP A 59 11.58 2.37 6.16
N ASP A 60 11.81 3.62 6.51
CA ASP A 60 13.11 4.28 6.48
C ASP A 60 13.28 4.98 7.84
N ASP A 61 14.48 4.96 8.41
CA ASP A 61 14.73 5.58 9.71
C ASP A 61 14.55 7.12 9.66
N ASP A 62 14.61 7.72 8.48
CA ASP A 62 14.27 9.14 8.25
C ASP A 62 12.78 9.45 8.50
N LEU A 63 11.91 8.43 8.59
CA LEU A 63 10.49 8.56 8.93
C LEU A 63 10.23 8.48 10.45
N SER A 64 11.26 8.18 11.25
CA SER A 64 11.16 8.17 12.70
C SER A 64 11.06 9.59 13.23
N VAL A 65 10.14 9.82 14.16
CA VAL A 65 10.10 11.04 14.98
C VAL A 65 10.72 10.79 16.36
N GLY A 66 11.24 9.59 16.63
CA GLY A 66 11.86 9.20 17.89
C GLY A 66 10.88 9.12 19.06
N ILE A 67 9.60 8.91 18.78
CA ILE A 67 8.53 8.63 19.73
C ILE A 67 7.94 7.29 19.30
N GLN A 68 8.17 6.24 20.07
CA GLN A 68 7.89 4.86 19.68
C GLN A 68 6.43 4.66 19.28
N ALA A 69 5.50 5.23 20.03
CA ALA A 69 4.08 5.11 19.75
C ALA A 69 3.69 5.72 18.39
N ILE A 70 4.41 6.76 17.94
CA ILE A 70 4.16 7.40 16.65
C ILE A 70 4.89 6.66 15.52
N ASP A 71 6.13 6.22 15.76
CA ASP A 71 6.88 5.41 14.80
C ASP A 71 6.14 4.08 14.49
N ASP A 72 5.53 3.47 15.51
CA ASP A 72 4.67 2.29 15.35
C ASP A 72 3.44 2.58 14.47
N ASP A 73 2.83 3.76 14.63
CA ASP A 73 1.71 4.20 13.80
C ASP A 73 2.16 4.45 12.36
N HIS A 74 3.32 5.09 12.14
CA HIS A 74 3.88 5.30 10.80
C HIS A 74 4.16 3.96 10.10
N GLN A 75 4.81 3.00 10.76
CA GLN A 75 5.04 1.66 10.20
C GLN A 75 3.73 0.95 9.86
N LYS A 76 2.71 1.09 10.71
CA LYS A 76 1.38 0.54 10.46
C LYS A 76 0.73 1.20 9.24
N LEU A 77 0.83 2.52 9.09
CA LEU A 77 0.31 3.24 7.94
C LEU A 77 1.00 2.82 6.64
N LEU A 78 2.33 2.66 6.63
CA LEU A 78 3.07 2.14 5.47
C LEU A 78 2.58 0.73 5.10
N THR A 79 2.33 -0.12 6.09
CA THR A 79 1.73 -1.45 5.87
C THR A 79 0.35 -1.35 5.23
N LEU A 80 -0.50 -0.44 5.69
CA LEU A 80 -1.84 -0.22 5.13
C LEU A 80 -1.81 0.35 3.71
N ILE A 81 -0.86 1.24 3.40
CA ILE A 81 -0.59 1.71 2.04
C ILE A 81 -0.20 0.55 1.12
N ASN A 82 0.69 -0.34 1.59
CA ASN A 82 1.09 -1.52 0.81
C ASN A 82 -0.09 -2.48 0.56
N ASN A 83 -1.00 -2.63 1.54
CA ASN A 83 -2.22 -3.41 1.39
C ASN A 83 -3.18 -2.79 0.36
N LEU A 84 -3.39 -1.48 0.41
CA LEU A 84 -4.20 -0.77 -0.58
C LEU A 84 -3.58 -0.91 -1.98
N GLN A 85 -2.27 -0.69 -2.12
CA GLN A 85 -1.57 -0.90 -3.39
C GLN A 85 -1.78 -2.31 -3.94
N THR A 86 -1.72 -3.33 -3.07
CA THR A 86 -1.96 -4.72 -3.45
C THR A 86 -3.40 -4.90 -3.96
N ALA A 87 -4.39 -4.36 -3.25
CA ALA A 87 -5.78 -4.42 -3.67
C ALA A 87 -6.01 -3.74 -5.04
N VAL A 88 -5.31 -2.65 -5.30
CA VAL A 88 -5.40 -1.89 -6.54
C VAL A 88 -4.69 -2.60 -7.72
N LEU A 89 -3.55 -3.25 -7.47
CA LEU A 89 -2.75 -3.88 -8.53
C LEU A 89 -3.25 -5.25 -8.96
N TYR A 90 -3.82 -6.02 -8.04
CA TYR A 90 -4.27 -7.39 -8.28
C TYR A 90 -5.79 -7.49 -8.35
N PRO A 91 -6.34 -8.48 -9.05
CA PRO A 91 -7.79 -8.74 -9.03
C PRO A 91 -8.20 -9.37 -7.69
N THR A 92 -8.14 -8.61 -6.60
CA THR A 92 -8.53 -9.05 -5.25
C THR A 92 -10.04 -9.00 -4.99
N GLY A 93 -10.79 -8.34 -5.88
CA GLY A 93 -12.22 -8.08 -5.72
C GLY A 93 -12.50 -6.76 -5.03
N GLU A 94 -13.67 -6.19 -5.33
CA GLU A 94 -14.11 -4.87 -4.83
C GLU A 94 -14.20 -4.82 -3.30
N SER A 95 -14.68 -5.88 -2.65
CA SER A 95 -14.81 -5.93 -1.18
C SER A 95 -13.45 -5.81 -0.48
N PHE A 96 -12.42 -6.46 -1.01
CA PHE A 96 -11.08 -6.38 -0.46
C PHE A 96 -10.47 -4.99 -0.64
N GLU A 97 -10.68 -4.37 -1.80
CA GLU A 97 -10.21 -3.00 -2.05
C GLU A 97 -10.90 -1.98 -1.15
N ARG A 98 -12.22 -2.09 -1.00
CA ARG A 98 -12.99 -1.24 -0.07
C ARG A 98 -12.51 -1.40 1.36
N GLN A 99 -12.26 -2.63 1.81
CA GLN A 99 -11.75 -2.89 3.15
C GLN A 99 -10.36 -2.27 3.35
N ALA A 100 -9.43 -2.51 2.42
CA ALA A 100 -8.09 -1.95 2.50
C ALA A 100 -8.09 -0.41 2.52
N LEU A 101 -8.98 0.21 1.74
CA LEU A 101 -9.16 1.66 1.75
C LEU A 101 -9.76 2.16 3.06
N SER A 102 -10.81 1.51 3.58
CA SER A 102 -11.42 1.85 4.87
C SER A 102 -10.39 1.75 6.00
N ASP A 103 -9.66 0.64 6.06
CA ASP A 103 -8.65 0.38 7.09
C ASP A 103 -7.58 1.48 7.10
N LEU A 104 -7.10 1.90 5.92
CA LEU A 104 -6.13 2.98 5.81
C LEU A 104 -6.70 4.32 6.27
N VAL A 105 -7.91 4.69 5.82
CA VAL A 105 -8.54 5.96 6.18
C VAL A 105 -8.84 6.03 7.68
N ASP A 106 -9.38 4.97 8.26
CA ASP A 106 -9.74 4.91 9.66
C ASP A 106 -8.50 4.95 10.56
N TYR A 107 -7.43 4.23 10.18
CA TYR A 107 -6.17 4.27 10.92
C TYR A 107 -5.47 5.64 10.79
N THR A 108 -5.56 6.29 9.64
CA THR A 108 -5.01 7.65 9.44
C THR A 108 -5.69 8.64 10.39
N LYS A 109 -7.02 8.61 10.50
CA LYS A 109 -7.76 9.47 11.45
C LYS A 109 -7.36 9.19 12.89
N TYR A 110 -7.20 7.91 13.25
CA TYR A 110 -6.77 7.51 14.58
C TYR A 110 -5.38 8.04 14.91
N HIS A 111 -4.43 7.91 13.99
CA HIS A 111 -3.07 8.42 14.12
C HIS A 111 -3.06 9.95 14.26
N PHE A 112 -3.75 10.69 13.40
CA PHE A 112 -3.87 12.15 13.51
C PHE A 112 -4.44 12.58 14.87
N ALA A 113 -5.49 11.92 15.36
CA ALA A 113 -6.05 12.23 16.66
C ALA A 113 -5.04 12.00 17.82
N ARG A 114 -4.15 11.01 17.69
CA ARG A 114 -3.08 10.77 18.65
C ARG A 114 -2.03 11.89 18.62
N GLU A 115 -1.56 12.26 17.43
CA GLU A 115 -0.60 13.37 17.29
C GLU A 115 -1.17 14.69 17.78
N GLU A 116 -2.39 15.01 17.37
CA GLU A 116 -3.11 16.22 17.79
C GLU A 116 -3.24 16.28 19.31
N LYS A 117 -3.56 15.16 19.95
CA LYS A 117 -3.60 15.06 21.40
C LYS A 117 -2.23 15.34 22.02
N LEU A 118 -1.17 14.69 21.53
CA LEU A 118 0.20 14.89 22.05
C LEU A 118 0.67 16.33 21.88
N MET A 119 0.44 16.93 20.70
CA MET A 119 0.78 18.31 20.40
C MET A 119 0.02 19.28 21.31
N SER A 120 -1.29 19.09 21.46
CA SER A 120 -2.14 19.94 22.30
C SER A 120 -1.77 19.86 23.78
N GLU A 121 -1.60 18.65 24.33
CA GLU A 121 -1.25 18.44 25.75
C GLU A 121 0.12 19.01 26.13
N ASN A 122 1.06 19.07 25.18
CA ASN A 122 2.41 19.58 25.41
C ASN A 122 2.59 21.04 24.97
N GLY A 123 1.56 21.68 24.41
CA GLY A 123 1.58 23.07 23.97
C GLY A 123 2.49 23.32 22.77
N TYR A 124 2.46 22.43 21.76
CA TYR A 124 3.24 22.59 20.54
C TYR A 124 2.82 23.87 19.78
N PRO A 125 3.73 24.81 19.48
CA PRO A 125 3.38 26.12 18.94
C PRO A 125 2.67 26.10 17.58
N GLU A 126 3.01 25.14 16.70
CA GLU A 126 2.44 25.03 15.35
C GLU A 126 1.25 24.05 15.28
N TYR A 127 0.64 23.70 16.43
CA TYR A 127 -0.44 22.72 16.51
C TYR A 127 -1.63 23.02 15.58
N GLU A 128 -2.11 24.27 15.55
CA GLU A 128 -3.28 24.63 14.73
C GLU A 128 -3.00 24.51 13.22
N ASP A 129 -1.80 24.90 12.78
CA ASP A 129 -1.40 24.78 11.37
C ASP A 129 -1.16 23.31 10.98
N HIS A 130 -0.66 22.49 11.89
CA HIS A 130 -0.52 21.06 11.69
C HIS A 130 -1.90 20.39 11.56
N LYS A 131 -2.78 20.61 12.54
CA LYS A 131 -4.15 20.07 12.54
C LYS A 131 -4.93 20.46 11.28
N LYS A 132 -4.76 21.70 10.81
CA LYS A 132 -5.38 22.15 9.57
C LYS A 132 -4.96 21.31 8.36
N GLN A 133 -3.70 20.89 8.28
CA GLN A 133 -3.23 19.98 7.21
C GLN A 133 -3.94 18.62 7.29
N HIS A 134 -4.15 18.09 8.50
CA HIS A 134 -4.94 16.86 8.70
C HIS A 134 -6.39 17.02 8.22
N GLU A 135 -7.05 18.10 8.62
CA GLU A 135 -8.43 18.38 8.22
C GLU A 135 -8.58 18.53 6.70
N GLU A 136 -7.65 19.23 6.05
CA GLU A 136 -7.62 19.39 4.60
C GLU A 136 -7.40 18.06 3.86
N MET A 137 -6.51 17.22 4.37
CA MET A 137 -6.25 15.88 3.86
C MET A 137 -7.49 15.00 3.96
N ILE A 138 -8.11 14.91 5.14
CA ILE A 138 -9.32 14.10 5.38
C ILE A 138 -10.49 14.60 4.52
N ALA A 139 -10.65 15.91 4.37
CA ALA A 139 -11.66 16.48 3.48
C ALA A 139 -11.41 16.10 2.01
N LYS A 140 -10.14 16.07 1.58
CA LYS A 140 -9.78 15.63 0.22
C LYS A 140 -10.02 14.14 0.00
N VAL A 141 -9.66 13.29 0.96
CA VAL A 141 -9.97 11.86 0.93
C VAL A 141 -11.47 11.62 0.86
N SER A 142 -12.27 12.36 1.63
CA SER A 142 -13.73 12.22 1.61
C SER A 142 -14.32 12.50 0.22
N ARG A 143 -13.82 13.53 -0.49
CA ARG A 143 -14.22 13.82 -1.88
C ARG A 143 -13.81 12.72 -2.87
N PHE A 144 -12.67 12.08 -2.63
CA PHE A 144 -12.27 10.92 -3.42
C PHE A 144 -13.16 9.71 -3.15
N LEU A 145 -13.55 9.46 -1.89
CA LEU A 145 -14.47 8.38 -1.55
C LEU A 145 -15.84 8.58 -2.24
N ASP A 146 -16.37 9.80 -2.25
CA ASP A 146 -17.60 10.13 -2.97
C ASP A 146 -17.49 9.89 -4.49
N SER A 147 -16.31 10.13 -5.06
CA SER A 147 -16.03 9.87 -6.48
C SER A 147 -15.84 8.38 -6.76
N TYR A 148 -15.19 7.67 -5.83
CA TYR A 148 -14.95 6.23 -5.89
C TYR A 148 -16.27 5.44 -5.90
N GLU A 149 -17.29 5.88 -5.15
CA GLU A 149 -18.62 5.27 -5.20
C GLU A 149 -19.32 5.43 -6.55
N LYS A 150 -18.94 6.44 -7.35
CA LYS A 150 -19.54 6.73 -8.66
C LYS A 150 -18.78 6.09 -9.81
N ASP A 151 -17.45 6.18 -9.76
CA ASP A 151 -16.54 5.63 -10.77
C ASP A 151 -15.26 5.11 -10.09
N ARG A 152 -15.38 3.88 -9.59
CA ARG A 152 -14.31 3.16 -8.89
C ARG A 152 -13.04 3.03 -9.73
N GLU A 153 -13.15 2.60 -10.98
CA GLU A 153 -11.99 2.24 -11.79
C GLU A 153 -11.12 3.45 -12.12
N SER A 154 -11.73 4.62 -12.37
CA SER A 154 -10.98 5.84 -12.66
C SER A 154 -10.40 6.50 -11.40
N THR A 155 -11.07 6.35 -10.25
CA THR A 155 -10.72 7.07 -9.03
C THR A 155 -9.64 6.37 -8.21
N ILE A 156 -9.62 5.04 -8.16
CA ILE A 156 -8.82 4.31 -7.16
C ILE A 156 -7.31 4.48 -7.34
N ASP A 157 -6.83 4.48 -8.59
CA ASP A 157 -5.39 4.65 -8.87
C ASP A 157 -4.93 6.07 -8.44
N GLU A 158 -5.76 7.10 -8.65
CA GLU A 158 -5.48 8.49 -8.23
C GLU A 158 -5.50 8.63 -6.70
N LEU A 159 -6.53 8.09 -6.03
CA LEU A 159 -6.66 8.13 -4.58
C LEU A 159 -5.47 7.44 -3.89
N ASN A 160 -5.11 6.23 -4.34
CA ASN A 160 -3.98 5.49 -3.79
C ASN A 160 -2.65 6.25 -4.00
N GLY A 161 -2.45 6.87 -5.16
CA GLY A 161 -1.29 7.73 -5.41
C GLY A 161 -1.26 8.95 -4.48
N PHE A 162 -2.39 9.63 -4.31
CA PHE A 162 -2.51 10.79 -3.42
C PHE A 162 -2.23 10.43 -1.97
N LEU A 163 -2.87 9.38 -1.43
CA LEU A 163 -2.68 8.95 -0.04
C LEU A 163 -1.22 8.61 0.25
N LYS A 164 -0.57 7.87 -0.66
CA LYS A 164 0.85 7.51 -0.52
C LYS A 164 1.75 8.73 -0.50
N SER A 165 1.64 9.61 -1.49
CA SER A 165 2.51 10.79 -1.56
C SER A 165 2.29 11.72 -0.38
N TRP A 166 1.03 12.06 -0.09
CA TRP A 166 0.72 12.99 0.99
C TRP A 166 1.24 12.48 2.34
N LEU A 167 1.00 11.20 2.65
CA LEU A 167 1.39 10.66 3.96
C LEU A 167 2.92 10.61 4.14
N ILE A 168 3.66 10.19 3.11
CA ILE A 168 5.13 10.16 3.19
C ILE A 168 5.68 11.59 3.33
N ASP A 169 5.20 12.52 2.50
CA ASP A 169 5.69 13.89 2.51
C ASP A 169 5.36 14.59 3.85
N HIS A 170 4.19 14.28 4.44
CA HIS A 170 3.78 14.79 5.75
C HIS A 170 4.66 14.22 6.87
N ILE A 171 4.89 12.90 6.89
CA ILE A 171 5.74 12.24 7.89
C ILE A 171 7.18 12.72 7.82
N ALA A 172 7.75 12.79 6.62
CA ALA A 172 9.14 13.20 6.42
C ALA A 172 9.36 14.72 6.60
N GLY A 173 8.29 15.52 6.58
CA GLY A 173 8.36 16.98 6.55
C GLY A 173 7.71 17.65 7.76
N THR A 174 6.40 17.47 7.92
CA THR A 174 5.60 18.15 8.93
C THR A 174 5.74 17.48 10.30
N ASP A 175 5.72 16.15 10.37
CA ASP A 175 5.78 15.41 11.65
C ASP A 175 7.16 15.53 12.32
N GLN A 176 8.21 15.61 11.50
CA GLN A 176 9.58 15.89 11.96
C GLN A 176 9.69 17.20 12.77
N LYS A 177 8.80 18.18 12.54
CA LYS A 177 8.87 19.48 13.22
C LYS A 177 8.47 19.40 14.69
N TYR A 178 7.50 18.57 15.05
CA TYR A 178 7.12 18.41 16.47
C TYR A 178 8.10 17.49 17.22
N SER A 179 8.88 16.68 16.49
CA SER A 179 9.70 15.59 17.04
C SER A 179 10.59 16.04 18.19
N GLN A 180 11.47 17.03 17.96
CA GLN A 180 12.37 17.53 19.00
C GLN A 180 11.59 18.12 20.18
N PHE A 181 10.56 18.93 19.90
CA PHE A 181 9.76 19.60 20.91
C PHE A 181 9.10 18.60 21.88
N LEU A 182 8.45 17.56 21.35
CA LEU A 182 7.76 16.57 22.17
C LEU A 182 8.75 15.70 22.96
N ARG A 183 9.89 15.33 22.37
CA ARG A 183 10.93 14.58 23.10
C ARG A 183 11.54 15.39 24.24
N GLU A 184 11.75 16.69 24.07
CA GLU A 184 12.22 17.58 25.15
C GLU A 184 11.20 17.71 26.29
N LYS A 185 9.92 17.49 26.01
CA LYS A 185 8.85 17.40 27.03
C LYS A 185 8.75 16.03 27.69
N GLY A 186 9.59 15.07 27.29
CA GLY A 186 9.63 13.73 27.87
C GLY A 186 8.66 12.73 27.25
N VAL A 187 8.01 13.08 26.13
CA VAL A 187 7.22 12.13 25.33
C VAL A 187 8.17 11.11 24.70
N ARG A 188 7.81 9.82 24.74
CA ARG A 188 8.62 8.69 24.26
C ARG A 188 7.76 7.66 23.55
#